data_AF-A0A1V3N1R7-F1
#
_entry.id   AF-A0A1V3N1R7-F1
#
_cell.length_a   1.000
_cell.length_b   1.000
_cell.length_c   1.000
_cell.angle_alpha   90.00
_cell.angle_beta   90.00
_cell.angle_gamma   90.00
#
_symmetry.space_group_name_H-M   'P 1'
#
loop_
_entity.id
_entity.type
_entity.pdbx_description
1 polymer ?
#
loop_
_entity_poly.entity_id
_entity_poly.type
_entity_poly.pdbx_seq_one_letter_code
_entity_poly.pdbx_strand_id
1 'polypeptide(L)'
;MTDRTTFTGIPVTNSEGLEKYFDFEVGKEGESGQYARITMDGCQLILDEDLAYIKGDLPEQWHKPAISKLLFLLEVDRNKDDN
;
A
#
# COMPACT_ATOMS: atom_id res chain seq x y z
N MET A 1 -19.43 -3.11 -8.44
CA MET A 1 -18.37 -4.07 -8.11
C MET A 1 -17.37 -3.32 -7.25
N THR A 2 -17.03 -3.85 -6.08
CA THR A 2 -15.99 -3.25 -5.25
C THR A 2 -14.67 -3.84 -5.72
N ASP A 3 -14.04 -3.19 -6.70
CA ASP A 3 -12.68 -3.52 -7.11
C ASP A 3 -11.77 -3.25 -5.91
N ARG A 4 -11.29 -4.33 -5.29
CA ARG A 4 -10.25 -4.30 -4.28
C ARG A 4 -9.12 -5.20 -4.71
N THR A 5 -7.92 -4.68 -4.62
CA THR A 5 -6.68 -5.40 -4.90
C THR A 5 -5.90 -5.51 -3.61
N THR A 6 -5.61 -6.73 -3.20
CA THR A 6 -4.87 -7.02 -1.96
C THR A 6 -3.59 -7.76 -2.30
N PHE A 7 -2.45 -7.19 -1.89
CA PHE A 7 -1.13 -7.78 -2.02
C PHE A 7 -0.62 -8.14 -0.63
N THR A 8 -0.53 -9.42 -0.33
CA THR A 8 -0.09 -9.89 1.00
C THR A 8 1.35 -10.42 0.96
N GLY A 9 2.06 -10.29 2.08
CA GLY A 9 3.42 -10.82 2.23
C GLY A 9 4.46 -10.15 1.31
N ILE A 10 4.32 -8.84 1.06
CA ILE A 10 5.22 -8.10 0.18
C ILE A 10 6.47 -7.67 0.95
N PRO A 11 7.68 -8.10 0.51
CA PRO A 11 8.92 -7.65 1.12
C PRO A 11 9.20 -6.19 0.74
N VAL A 12 9.39 -5.36 1.77
CA VAL A 12 9.81 -3.97 1.67
C VAL A 12 11.10 -3.82 2.46
N THR A 13 12.10 -3.23 1.82
CA THR A 13 13.38 -2.91 2.44
C THR A 13 13.41 -1.41 2.71
N ASN A 14 13.69 -1.00 3.96
CA ASN A 14 13.88 0.42 4.28
C ASN A 14 15.30 0.90 3.91
N SER A 15 15.54 2.20 4.06
CA SER A 15 16.85 2.82 3.78
C SER A 15 17.99 2.30 4.67
N GLU A 16 17.68 1.60 5.77
CA GLU A 16 18.66 1.00 6.67
C GLU A 16 19.02 -0.44 6.27
N GLY A 17 18.39 -0.98 5.21
CA GLY A 17 18.59 -2.35 4.76
C GLY A 17 17.79 -3.39 5.54
N LEU A 18 16.84 -2.96 6.39
CA LEU A 18 15.93 -3.87 7.07
C LEU A 18 14.82 -4.28 6.10
N GLU A 19 14.65 -5.58 5.91
CA GLU A 19 13.53 -6.15 5.18
C GLU A 19 12.42 -6.55 6.13
N LYS A 20 11.19 -6.13 5.82
CA LYS A 20 9.97 -6.57 6.49
C LYS A 20 8.88 -6.87 5.48
N TYR A 21 7.92 -7.67 5.90
CA TYR A 21 6.76 -8.03 5.08
C TYR A 21 5.58 -7.11 5.39
N PHE A 22 4.95 -6.63 4.33
CA PHE A 22 3.83 -5.71 4.38
C PHE A 22 2.67 -6.27 3.59
N ASP A 23 1.47 -6.03 4.11
CA ASP A 23 0.21 -6.33 3.42
C ASP A 23 -0.38 -5.02 2.93
N PHE A 24 -0.60 -4.93 1.63
CA PHE A 24 -1.19 -3.79 0.96
C PHE A 24 -2.60 -4.13 0.50
N GLU A 25 -3.53 -3.22 0.73
CA GLU A 25 -4.91 -3.33 0.30
C GLU A 25 -5.30 -2.01 -0.35
N VAL A 26 -5.73 -2.05 -1.60
CA VAL A 26 -6.21 -0.89 -2.33
C VAL A 26 -7.64 -1.19 -2.73
N GLY A 27 -8.55 -0.31 -2.36
CA GLY A 27 -9.96 -0.48 -2.62
C GLY A 27 -10.61 0.83 -3.02
N LYS A 28 -11.84 0.74 -3.52
CA LYS A 28 -12.69 1.91 -3.76
C LYS A 28 -13.92 1.81 -2.88
N GLU A 29 -14.16 2.81 -2.05
CA GLU A 29 -15.33 2.82 -1.14
C GLU A 29 -16.30 3.94 -1.54
N GLY A 30 -17.38 3.58 -2.23
CA GLY A 30 -18.47 4.49 -2.58
C GLY A 30 -18.05 5.69 -3.46
N GLU A 31 -18.58 6.88 -3.15
CA GLU A 31 -18.22 8.17 -3.77
C GLU A 31 -16.92 8.76 -3.22
N SER A 32 -16.36 8.20 -2.14
CA SER A 32 -15.23 8.76 -1.38
C SER A 32 -13.84 8.45 -1.96
N GLY A 33 -13.76 8.07 -3.24
CA GLY A 33 -12.48 7.86 -3.91
C GLY A 33 -11.82 6.51 -3.59
N GLN A 34 -10.59 6.36 -4.08
CA GLN A 34 -9.76 5.19 -3.86
C GLN A 34 -9.03 5.32 -2.52
N TYR A 35 -8.87 4.24 -1.76
CA TYR A 35 -8.05 4.23 -0.56
C TYR A 35 -6.95 3.19 -0.68
N ALA A 36 -5.86 3.43 0.04
CA ALA A 36 -4.76 2.49 0.19
C ALA A 36 -4.51 2.22 1.67
N ARG A 37 -4.40 0.95 2.03
CA ARG A 37 -4.12 0.47 3.38
C ARG A 37 -2.88 -0.39 3.36
N ILE A 38 -1.98 -0.13 4.28
CA ILE A 38 -0.69 -0.78 4.43
C ILE A 38 -0.64 -1.32 5.84
N THR A 39 -0.42 -2.61 6.01
CA THR A 39 -0.37 -3.27 7.32
C THR A 39 0.99 -3.96 7.48
N MET A 40 1.60 -3.84 8.66
CA MET A 40 2.87 -4.48 9.00
C MET A 40 2.91 -4.77 10.49
N ASP A 41 3.13 -6.04 10.86
CA ASP A 41 3.45 -6.46 12.24
C ASP A 41 2.52 -5.84 13.31
N GLY A 42 1.22 -5.74 13.00
CA GLY A 42 0.20 -5.13 13.88
C GLY A 42 0.04 -3.61 13.75
N CYS A 43 0.96 -2.91 13.11
CA CYS A 43 0.78 -1.52 12.67
C CYS A 43 -0.03 -1.47 11.38
N GLN A 44 -0.78 -0.39 11.21
CA GLN A 44 -1.47 -0.09 9.96
C GLN A 44 -1.26 1.38 9.58
N LEU A 45 -1.32 1.65 8.28
CA LEU A 45 -1.25 2.96 7.67
C LEU A 45 -2.31 3.02 6.59
N ILE A 46 -3.18 4.02 6.68
CA ILE A 46 -4.26 4.27 5.74
C ILE A 46 -3.98 5.59 5.04
N LEU A 47 -4.09 5.55 3.73
CA LEU A 47 -3.78 6.58 2.78
C LEU A 47 -5.01 6.84 1.91
N ASP A 48 -5.12 8.09 1.45
CA ASP A 48 -6.16 8.54 0.53
C ASP A 48 -5.80 8.21 -0.93
N GLU A 49 -6.60 8.67 -1.89
CA GLU A 49 -6.38 8.41 -3.32
C GLU A 49 -5.09 9.05 -3.83
N ASP A 50 -4.71 10.19 -3.26
CA ASP A 50 -3.45 10.89 -3.54
C ASP A 50 -2.26 10.30 -2.78
N LEU A 51 -2.46 9.16 -2.09
CA LEU A 51 -1.48 8.55 -1.18
C LEU A 51 -1.06 9.48 -0.02
N ALA A 52 -1.88 10.49 0.25
CA ALA A 52 -1.75 11.36 1.41
C ALA A 52 -2.05 10.56 2.68
N TYR A 53 -1.24 10.78 3.71
CA TYR A 53 -1.44 10.14 5.02
C TYR A 53 -2.80 10.55 5.59
N ILE A 54 -3.67 9.57 5.88
CA ILE A 54 -4.92 9.79 6.62
C ILE A 54 -4.71 9.46 8.10
N LYS A 55 -4.32 8.21 8.39
CA LYS A 55 -4.16 7.69 9.76
C LYS A 55 -3.31 6.43 9.79
N GLY A 56 -2.54 6.25 10.87
CA GLY A 56 -1.80 5.02 11.09
C GLY A 56 -0.78 5.12 12.21
N ASP A 57 -0.33 3.96 12.66
CA ASP A 57 0.71 3.80 13.69
C ASP A 57 2.02 3.28 13.07
N LEU A 58 2.10 3.27 11.73
CA LEU A 58 3.31 2.85 11.02
C LEU A 58 4.42 3.89 11.24
N PRO A 59 5.67 3.47 11.51
CA PRO A 59 6.77 4.42 11.68
C PRO A 59 7.09 5.16 10.38
N GLU A 60 7.41 6.45 10.44
CA GLU A 60 7.68 7.31 9.27
C GLU A 60 8.79 6.76 8.35
N GLN A 61 9.79 6.06 8.91
CA GLN A 61 10.86 5.42 8.14
C GLN A 61 10.33 4.37 7.13
N TRP A 62 9.15 3.82 7.38
CA TRP A 62 8.48 2.85 6.52
C TRP A 62 7.45 3.47 5.59
N HIS A 63 7.04 4.73 5.82
CA HIS A 63 6.03 5.39 4.97
C HIS A 63 6.50 5.47 3.53
N LYS A 64 7.65 6.11 3.29
CA LYS A 64 8.22 6.24 1.94
C LYS A 64 8.43 4.89 1.23
N PRO A 65 9.16 3.91 1.81
CA PRO A 65 9.42 2.66 1.11
C PRO A 65 8.14 1.83 0.91
N ALA A 66 7.19 1.84 1.85
CA ALA A 66 5.93 1.14 1.69
C ALA A 66 5.05 1.77 0.59
N ILE A 67 4.90 3.09 0.58
CA ILE A 67 4.15 3.82 -0.46
C ILE A 67 4.77 3.58 -1.84
N SER A 68 6.09 3.68 -1.96
CA SER A 68 6.79 3.43 -3.23
C SER A 68 6.60 2.00 -3.73
N LYS A 69 6.63 1.00 -2.83
CA LYS A 69 6.37 -0.39 -3.18
C LYS A 69 4.92 -0.61 -3.64
N LEU A 70 3.96 0.01 -2.96
CA LEU A 70 2.56 -0.06 -3.34
C LEU A 70 2.33 0.48 -4.74
N LEU A 71 2.86 1.67 -5.05
CA LEU A 71 2.79 2.27 -6.38
C LEU A 71 3.34 1.34 -7.45
N PHE A 72 4.50 0.72 -7.19
CA PHE A 72 5.10 -0.25 -8.09
C PHE A 72 4.20 -1.47 -8.33
N LEU A 73 3.59 -2.01 -7.27
CA LEU A 73 2.67 -3.15 -7.40
C LEU A 73 1.43 -2.80 -8.23
N LEU A 74 0.85 -1.61 -8.01
CA LEU A 74 -0.29 -1.12 -8.78
C LEU A 74 0.05 -0.91 -10.25
N GLU A 75 1.26 -0.40 -10.55
CA GLU A 75 1.74 -0.24 -11.92
C GLU A 75 1.95 -1.59 -12.62
N VAL A 76 2.55 -2.56 -11.93
CA VAL A 76 2.74 -3.92 -12.44
C VAL A 76 1.41 -4.63 -12.67
N ASP A 77 0.46 -4.47 -11.75
CA ASP A 77 -0.88 -5.07 -11.85
C ASP A 77 -1.66 -4.49 -13.03
N ARG A 78 -1.66 -3.16 -13.21
CA ARG A 78 -2.26 -2.50 -14.39
C ARG A 78 -1.67 -2.96 -15.71
N ASN A 79 -0.37 -3.22 -15.76
CA ASN A 79 0.29 -3.71 -16.98
C ASN A 79 -0.10 -5.15 -17.32
N LYS A 80 -0.63 -5.92 -16.37
CA LYS A 80 -0.96 -7.33 -16.56
C LYS A 80 -2.31 -7.54 -17.27
N ASP A 81 -3.17 -6.52 -17.28
CA ASP A 81 -4.47 -6.53 -17.98
C ASP A 81 -4.39 -6.18 -19.48
N ASP A 82 -3.22 -5.77 -19.98
CA ASP A 82 -2.99 -5.38 -21.40
C ASP A 82 -2.45 -6.50 -22.30
N ASN A 83 -2.63 -7.79 -21.96
CA ASN A 83 -2.18 -8.90 -22.82
C ASN A 83 -3.18 -10.05 -22.98
#